data_AF-A0A432UU49-F1
#
_entry.id   AF-A0A432UU49-F1
#
_cell.length_a   1.000
_cell.length_b   1.000
_cell.length_c   1.000
_cell.angle_alpha   90.00
_cell.angle_beta   90.00
_cell.angle_gamma   90.00
#
_symmetry.space_group_name_H-M   'P 1'
#
loop_
_entity.id
_entity.type
_entity.pdbx_description
1 polymer ?
#
loop_
_entity_poly.entity_id
_entity_poly.type
_entity_poly.pdbx_seq_one_letter_code
_entity_poly.pdbx_strand_id
1 'polypeptide(L)'
;LKGGSTCGRAKQAGLGCRFTNGSLDKIQQFNRPVVLSLKDSSNQAHQVLVSAINQKSITLKLAAGEQEFKRGEIDSRWGGNYLLLWQPPPQGSTLLKKEQSGSDIVWLKEQLDLLEGIDSSTQGHSDVFDEELKQRVISFQNNNNLKADGIAGEETLIMLTTATGKPETPVLSSQQ
;
A
#
# COMPACT_ATOMS: atom_id res chain seq x y z
N LEU A 1 2.08 -10.49 -25.16
CA LEU A 1 2.66 -10.96 -23.89
C LEU A 1 1.82 -12.12 -23.35
N LYS A 2 2.17 -13.37 -23.69
CA LYS A 2 1.61 -14.56 -23.04
C LYS A 2 2.56 -14.97 -21.93
N GLY A 3 2.09 -15.12 -20.69
CA GLY A 3 2.87 -15.73 -19.60
C GLY A 3 2.74 -15.01 -18.25
N GLY A 4 1.80 -15.48 -17.44
CA GLY A 4 1.56 -15.04 -16.05
C GLY A 4 0.85 -13.70 -15.96
N SER A 5 -0.24 -13.62 -15.17
CA SER A 5 -0.77 -12.30 -14.78
C SER A 5 0.39 -11.50 -14.16
N THR A 6 0.44 -10.19 -14.43
CA THR A 6 1.46 -9.27 -13.87
C THR A 6 1.66 -9.47 -12.36
N CYS A 7 0.59 -9.84 -11.64
CA CYS A 7 0.63 -10.21 -10.24
C CYS A 7 1.34 -11.52 -9.90
N GLY A 8 1.29 -12.54 -10.77
CA GLY A 8 2.07 -13.76 -10.59
C GLY A 8 3.58 -13.47 -10.57
N ARG A 9 4.04 -12.55 -11.43
CA ARG A 9 5.43 -12.10 -11.45
C ARG A 9 5.77 -11.24 -10.24
N ALA A 10 4.85 -10.37 -9.81
CA ALA A 10 5.03 -9.57 -8.60
C ALA A 10 5.23 -10.45 -7.36
N LYS A 11 4.40 -11.50 -7.19
CA LYS A 11 4.53 -12.46 -6.08
C LYS A 11 5.86 -13.19 -6.07
N GLN A 12 6.39 -13.57 -7.23
CA GLN A 12 7.72 -14.19 -7.35
C GLN A 12 8.85 -13.25 -6.91
N ALA A 13 8.64 -11.94 -6.99
CA ALA A 13 9.56 -10.91 -6.50
C ALA A 13 9.31 -10.52 -5.02
N GLY A 14 8.49 -11.29 -4.29
CA GLY A 14 8.14 -10.99 -2.89
C GLY A 14 7.14 -9.85 -2.71
N LEU A 15 6.45 -9.42 -3.77
CA LEU A 15 5.45 -8.37 -3.71
C LEU A 15 4.02 -8.93 -3.60
N GLY A 16 3.21 -8.27 -2.79
CA GLY A 16 1.77 -8.44 -2.72
C GLY A 16 1.07 -7.68 -3.84
N CYS A 17 -0.04 -8.25 -4.32
CA CYS A 17 -0.98 -7.59 -5.22
C CYS A 17 -2.32 -7.42 -4.49
N ARG A 18 -2.76 -6.18 -4.32
CA ARG A 18 -4.09 -5.86 -3.79
C ARG A 18 -4.94 -5.24 -4.89
N PHE A 19 -5.95 -5.97 -5.35
CA PHE A 19 -6.99 -5.42 -6.23
C PHE A 19 -8.13 -4.88 -5.36
N THR A 20 -8.45 -3.60 -5.48
CA THR A 20 -9.42 -2.95 -4.61
C THR A 20 -10.10 -1.78 -5.30
N ASN A 21 -11.09 -1.21 -4.62
CA ASN A 21 -11.84 -0.05 -5.07
C ASN A 21 -11.61 1.12 -4.09
N GLY A 22 -11.51 2.34 -4.60
CA GLY A 22 -11.34 3.55 -3.78
C GLY A 22 -11.25 4.81 -4.61
N SER A 23 -10.83 5.91 -3.98
CA SER A 23 -10.67 7.22 -4.60
C SER A 23 -9.20 7.55 -4.88
N LEU A 24 -8.96 8.59 -5.70
CA LEU A 24 -7.62 9.13 -5.92
C LEU A 24 -7.00 9.66 -4.62
N ASP A 25 -7.82 10.14 -3.68
CA ASP A 25 -7.37 10.58 -2.36
C ASP A 25 -6.83 9.41 -1.53
N LYS A 26 -7.50 8.24 -1.57
CA LYS A 26 -7.04 7.05 -0.88
C LYS A 26 -5.71 6.53 -1.46
N ILE A 27 -5.55 6.59 -2.78
CA ILE A 27 -4.29 6.25 -3.45
C ILE A 27 -3.18 7.20 -2.99
N GLN A 28 -3.46 8.50 -2.96
CA GLN A 28 -2.51 9.53 -2.50
C GLN A 28 -2.14 9.34 -1.02
N GLN A 29 -3.10 8.98 -0.17
CA GLN A 29 -2.87 8.66 1.25
C GLN A 29 -1.89 7.48 1.41
N PHE A 30 -2.05 6.41 0.64
CA PHE A 30 -1.12 5.28 0.69
C PHE A 30 0.27 5.63 0.14
N ASN A 31 0.37 6.70 -0.66
CA ASN A 31 1.60 7.16 -1.31
C ASN A 31 2.32 6.02 -2.04
N ARG A 32 1.59 5.35 -2.94
CA ARG A 32 2.10 4.23 -3.73
C ARG A 32 1.70 4.37 -5.20
N PRO A 33 2.60 4.04 -6.14
CA PRO A 33 2.23 3.86 -7.53
C PRO A 33 1.20 2.73 -7.66
N VAL A 34 0.16 2.99 -8.46
CA VAL A 34 -0.94 2.04 -8.69
C VAL A 34 -1.18 1.86 -10.16
N VAL A 35 -1.72 0.70 -10.54
CA VAL A 35 -2.21 0.48 -11.89
C VAL A 35 -3.72 0.73 -11.91
N LEU A 36 -4.15 1.72 -12.69
CA LEU A 36 -5.56 1.98 -12.93
C LEU A 36 -6.03 1.22 -14.17
N SER A 37 -7.31 0.81 -14.15
CA SER A 37 -8.01 0.37 -15.35
C SER A 37 -8.86 1.52 -15.87
N LEU A 38 -8.40 2.20 -16.92
CA LEU A 38 -9.12 3.30 -17.57
C LEU A 38 -9.75 2.82 -18.86
N LYS A 39 -10.88 3.42 -19.25
CA LYS A 39 -11.49 3.15 -20.55
C LYS A 39 -11.20 4.27 -21.54
N ASP A 40 -10.89 3.90 -22.78
CA ASP A 40 -10.76 4.86 -23.87
C ASP A 40 -12.12 5.27 -24.46
N SER A 41 -12.11 6.13 -25.47
CA SER A 41 -13.31 6.59 -26.19
C SER A 41 -14.09 5.46 -26.89
N SER A 42 -13.44 4.33 -27.14
CA SER A 42 -14.05 3.13 -27.72
C SER A 42 -14.54 2.15 -26.65
N ASN A 43 -14.56 2.57 -25.37
CA ASN A 43 -14.96 1.78 -24.20
C ASN A 43 -14.06 0.55 -23.96
N GLN A 44 -12.85 0.53 -24.52
CA GLN A 44 -11.85 -0.51 -24.27
C GLN A 44 -11.04 -0.19 -23.01
N ALA A 45 -10.80 -1.20 -22.17
CA ALA A 45 -10.07 -1.04 -20.92
C ALA A 45 -8.55 -1.15 -21.13
N HIS A 46 -7.82 -0.18 -20.60
CA HIS A 46 -6.36 -0.08 -20.62
C HIS A 46 -5.82 -0.03 -19.20
N GLN A 47 -4.73 -0.75 -18.95
CA GLN A 47 -3.99 -0.70 -17.70
C GLN A 47 -2.89 0.36 -17.78
N VAL A 48 -2.92 1.32 -16.87
CA VAL A 48 -1.99 2.46 -16.86
C VAL A 48 -1.37 2.61 -15.47
N LEU A 49 -0.07 2.85 -15.40
CA LEU A 49 0.60 3.10 -14.13
C LEU A 49 0.47 4.57 -13.77
N VAL A 50 0.04 4.85 -12.54
CA VAL A 50 0.07 6.19 -11.94
C VAL A 50 1.39 6.35 -11.21
N SER A 51 2.20 7.30 -11.67
CA SER A 51 3.51 7.59 -11.05
C SER A 51 3.49 8.80 -10.12
N ALA A 52 2.53 9.72 -10.30
CA ALA A 52 2.38 10.90 -9.44
C ALA A 52 0.91 11.35 -9.36
N ILE A 53 0.52 11.87 -8.20
CA ILE A 53 -0.78 12.52 -7.97
C ILE A 53 -0.50 13.78 -7.14
N ASN A 54 -0.98 14.93 -7.60
CA ASN A 54 -1.04 16.14 -6.79
C ASN A 54 -2.49 16.67 -6.71
N GLN A 55 -2.67 17.91 -6.27
CA GLN A 55 -4.01 18.48 -6.08
C GLN A 55 -4.79 18.66 -7.39
N LYS A 56 -4.12 18.91 -8.52
CA LYS A 56 -4.76 19.29 -9.79
C LYS A 56 -4.50 18.32 -10.93
N SER A 57 -3.47 17.50 -10.81
CA SER A 57 -3.03 16.61 -11.88
C SER A 57 -2.60 15.24 -11.37
N ILE A 58 -2.53 14.34 -12.35
CA ILE A 58 -2.12 12.95 -12.20
C ILE A 58 -1.20 12.62 -13.37
N THR A 59 -0.06 12.00 -13.10
CA THR A 59 0.89 11.55 -14.11
C THR A 59 0.69 10.06 -14.37
N LEU A 60 0.43 9.73 -15.63
CA LEU A 60 0.24 8.37 -16.12
C LEU A 60 1.45 7.96 -16.96
N LYS A 61 1.99 6.77 -16.70
CA LYS A 61 3.02 6.15 -17.52
C LYS A 61 2.34 5.25 -18.55
N LEU A 62 2.38 5.70 -19.79
CA LEU A 62 1.79 5.06 -20.97
C LEU A 62 2.90 4.51 -21.87
N ALA A 63 2.53 3.71 -22.87
CA ALA A 63 3.51 3.19 -23.84
C ALA A 63 4.26 4.30 -24.59
N ALA A 64 3.63 5.46 -24.77
CA ALA A 64 4.20 6.64 -25.41
C ALA A 64 5.09 7.50 -24.48
N GLY A 65 5.16 7.18 -23.19
CA GLY A 65 5.89 7.96 -22.18
C GLY A 65 5.00 8.38 -21.00
N GLU A 66 5.55 9.25 -20.15
CA GLU A 66 4.81 9.84 -19.03
C GLU A 66 4.02 11.06 -19.53
N GLN A 67 2.72 11.08 -19.19
CA GLN A 67 1.80 12.15 -19.58
C GLN A 67 1.00 12.61 -18.36
N GLU A 68 0.84 13.93 -18.26
CA GLU A 68 0.10 14.57 -17.18
C GLU A 68 -1.34 14.87 -17.62
N PHE A 69 -2.30 14.53 -16.78
CA PHE A 69 -3.72 14.77 -17.00
C PHE A 69 -4.33 15.56 -15.85
N LYS A 70 -5.43 16.26 -16.12
CA LYS A 70 -6.21 16.90 -15.06
C LYS A 70 -6.80 15.82 -14.15
N ARG A 71 -6.64 15.99 -12.84
CA ARG A 71 -7.13 15.04 -11.84
C ARG A 71 -8.63 14.74 -12.01
N GLY A 72 -9.44 15.78 -12.18
CA GLY A 72 -10.89 15.63 -12.36
C GLY A 72 -11.30 14.94 -13.67
N GLU A 73 -10.47 14.99 -14.71
CA GLU A 73 -10.73 14.25 -15.95
C GLU A 73 -10.61 12.74 -15.69
N ILE A 74 -9.53 12.32 -15.01
CA ILE A 74 -9.33 10.91 -14.68
C ILE A 74 -10.38 10.43 -13.69
N ASP A 75 -10.66 11.21 -12.64
CA ASP A 75 -11.66 10.88 -11.62
C ASP A 75 -13.05 10.62 -12.25
N SER A 76 -13.47 11.45 -13.23
CA SER A 76 -14.76 11.30 -13.92
C SER A 76 -14.88 10.04 -14.80
N ARG A 77 -13.76 9.47 -15.26
CA ARG A 77 -13.72 8.32 -16.19
C ARG A 77 -13.35 7.02 -15.49
N TRP A 78 -12.83 7.11 -14.28
CA TRP A 78 -12.31 5.99 -13.53
C TRP A 78 -13.35 5.48 -12.53
N GLY A 79 -13.72 4.21 -12.66
CA GLY A 79 -14.72 3.56 -11.78
C GLY A 79 -14.20 3.16 -10.40
N GLY A 80 -13.09 3.74 -9.94
CA GLY A 80 -12.50 3.49 -8.60
C GLY A 80 -11.67 2.22 -8.45
N ASN A 81 -11.65 1.31 -9.43
CA ASN A 81 -10.87 0.06 -9.33
C ASN A 81 -9.40 0.27 -9.66
N TYR A 82 -8.52 -0.18 -8.77
CA TYR A 82 -7.07 -0.13 -8.97
C TYR A 82 -6.36 -1.38 -8.43
N LEU A 83 -5.17 -1.60 -8.97
CA LEU A 83 -4.23 -2.59 -8.48
C LEU A 83 -3.07 -1.87 -7.78
N LEU A 84 -2.84 -2.24 -6.53
CA LEU A 84 -1.73 -1.78 -5.72
C LEU A 84 -0.70 -2.90 -5.54
N LEU A 85 0.56 -2.58 -5.83
CA LEU A 85 1.70 -3.41 -5.44
C LEU A 85 2.24 -2.93 -4.09
N TRP A 86 2.52 -3.88 -3.21
CA TRP A 86 3.03 -3.58 -1.87
C TRP A 86 3.97 -4.68 -1.39
N GLN A 87 4.77 -4.39 -0.36
CA GLN A 87 5.67 -5.38 0.24
C GLN A 87 5.02 -5.96 1.50
N PRO A 88 4.67 -7.26 1.51
CA PRO A 88 4.18 -7.92 2.70
C PRO A 88 5.24 -8.05 3.79
N PRO A 89 4.83 -8.41 5.02
CA PRO A 89 5.74 -8.91 6.04
C PRO A 89 6.61 -10.07 5.53
N PRO A 90 7.75 -10.38 6.17
CA PRO A 90 8.70 -11.40 5.70
C PRO A 90 8.11 -12.78 5.37
N GLN A 91 7.10 -13.26 6.12
CA GLN A 91 6.42 -14.54 5.86
C GLN A 91 5.20 -14.41 4.94
N GLY A 92 4.92 -13.20 4.46
CA GLY A 92 3.83 -12.95 3.51
C GLY A 92 2.45 -12.82 4.13
N SER A 93 2.33 -12.63 5.45
CA SER A 93 1.02 -12.48 6.10
C SER A 93 0.28 -11.25 5.58
N THR A 94 -0.99 -11.42 5.23
CA THR A 94 -1.87 -10.31 4.80
C THR A 94 -2.82 -9.86 5.90
N LEU A 95 -2.80 -10.56 7.04
CA LEU A 95 -3.63 -10.28 8.21
C LEU A 95 -2.92 -10.77 9.47
N LEU A 96 -2.68 -9.84 10.40
CA LEU A 96 -2.17 -10.11 11.75
C LEU A 96 -3.17 -9.60 12.78
N LYS A 97 -3.55 -10.43 13.75
CA LYS A 97 -4.53 -10.12 14.80
C LYS A 97 -4.20 -10.85 16.10
N LYS A 98 -4.89 -10.43 17.17
CA LYS A 98 -4.79 -11.04 18.51
C LYS A 98 -4.85 -12.57 18.45
N GLU A 99 -4.10 -13.20 19.36
CA GLU A 99 -3.98 -14.66 19.54
C GLU A 99 -3.16 -15.38 18.46
N GLN A 100 -2.69 -14.67 17.43
CA GLN A 100 -1.69 -15.21 16.50
C GLN A 100 -0.29 -15.10 17.10
N SER A 101 0.63 -15.93 16.59
CA SER A 101 2.05 -15.88 16.90
C SER A 101 2.92 -16.09 15.65
N GLY A 102 4.15 -15.59 15.67
CA GLY A 102 5.15 -15.83 14.63
C GLY A 102 6.03 -14.63 14.30
N SER A 103 6.97 -14.82 13.38
CA SER A 103 7.96 -13.80 13.01
C SER A 103 7.36 -12.55 12.36
N ASP A 104 6.21 -12.65 11.70
CA ASP A 104 5.52 -11.46 11.16
C ASP A 104 4.92 -10.56 12.27
N ILE A 105 4.68 -11.11 13.47
CA ILE A 105 4.27 -10.32 14.63
C ILE A 105 5.46 -9.60 15.26
N VAL A 106 6.61 -10.27 15.32
CA VAL A 106 7.88 -9.62 15.70
C VAL A 106 8.16 -8.46 14.74
N TRP A 107 8.08 -8.70 13.44
CA TRP A 107 8.21 -7.65 12.42
C TRP A 107 7.22 -6.49 12.63
N LEU A 108 5.95 -6.78 12.92
CA LEU A 108 4.94 -5.76 13.19
C LEU A 108 5.32 -4.89 14.39
N LYS A 109 5.81 -5.50 15.48
CA LYS A 109 6.30 -4.77 16.67
C LYS A 109 7.49 -3.87 16.33
N GLU A 110 8.47 -4.40 15.61
CA GLU A 110 9.65 -3.63 15.16
C GLU A 110 9.25 -2.43 14.30
N GLN A 111 8.30 -2.61 13.37
CA GLN A 111 7.82 -1.49 12.55
C GLN A 111 7.11 -0.41 13.38
N LEU A 112 6.32 -0.81 14.38
CA LEU A 112 5.66 0.15 15.28
C LEU A 112 6.67 0.86 16.19
N ASP A 113 7.68 0.15 16.70
CA ASP A 113 8.74 0.74 17.51
C ASP A 113 9.51 1.82 16.74
N LEU A 114 9.84 1.57 15.47
CA LEU A 114 10.47 2.56 14.59
C LEU A 114 9.64 3.85 14.48
N LEU A 115 8.31 3.73 14.41
CA LEU A 115 7.39 4.87 14.32
C LEU A 115 7.17 5.57 15.66
N GLU A 116 7.25 4.82 16.76
CA GLU A 116 7.08 5.32 18.12
C GLU A 116 8.40 5.85 18.71
N GLY A 117 9.52 5.70 18.00
CA GLY A 117 10.85 6.12 18.46
C GLY A 117 11.42 5.26 19.59
N ILE A 118 10.96 4.00 19.68
CA ILE A 118 11.40 3.03 20.68
C ILE A 118 12.64 2.30 20.15
N ASP A 119 13.73 2.31 20.90
CA ASP A 119 14.92 1.52 20.58
C ASP A 119 14.77 0.09 21.11
N SER A 120 14.28 -0.80 20.26
CA SER A 120 14.15 -2.23 20.54
C SER A 120 15.34 -3.07 20.08
N SER A 121 16.45 -2.44 19.64
CA SER A 121 17.64 -3.17 19.15
C SER A 121 18.27 -4.13 20.18
N THR A 122 17.95 -3.93 21.47
CA THR A 122 18.48 -4.69 22.60
C THR A 122 17.43 -5.57 23.29
N GLN A 123 16.15 -5.46 22.93
CA GLN A 123 15.05 -6.20 23.55
C GLN A 123 14.44 -7.16 22.54
N GLY A 124 14.46 -8.46 22.85
CA GLY A 124 13.75 -9.44 22.03
C GLY A 124 12.24 -9.21 22.12
N HIS A 125 11.55 -9.23 20.99
CA HIS A 125 10.09 -9.19 20.97
C HIS A 125 9.49 -10.57 21.22
N SER A 126 8.44 -10.62 22.04
CA SER A 126 7.51 -11.75 22.01
C SER A 126 6.90 -11.86 20.61
N ASP A 127 6.83 -13.07 20.10
CA ASP A 127 6.20 -13.41 18.82
C ASP A 127 4.67 -13.45 18.89
N VAL A 128 4.06 -13.14 20.04
CA VAL A 128 2.60 -13.19 20.24
C VAL A 128 1.94 -11.83 20.00
N PHE A 129 0.80 -11.86 19.33
CA PHE A 129 -0.07 -10.70 19.20
C PHE A 129 -0.96 -10.60 20.44
N ASP A 130 -0.44 -9.91 21.46
CA ASP A 130 -1.08 -9.66 22.74
C ASP A 130 -2.02 -8.44 22.71
N GLU A 131 -2.63 -8.12 23.86
CA GLU A 131 -3.52 -6.97 23.97
C GLU A 131 -2.78 -5.63 23.85
N GLU A 132 -1.52 -5.57 24.28
CA GLU A 132 -0.70 -4.36 24.16
C GLU A 132 -0.44 -4.02 22.69
N LEU A 133 0.01 -5.00 21.91
CA LEU A 133 0.20 -4.84 20.47
C LEU A 133 -1.10 -4.43 19.78
N LYS A 134 -2.24 -4.99 20.19
CA LYS A 134 -3.54 -4.59 19.65
C LYS A 134 -3.82 -3.11 19.87
N GLN A 135 -3.56 -2.58 21.07
CA GLN A 135 -3.75 -1.16 21.37
C GLN A 135 -2.80 -0.27 20.54
N ARG A 136 -1.55 -0.70 20.34
CA ARG A 136 -0.60 -0.01 19.46
C ARG A 136 -1.09 0.04 18.01
N VAL A 137 -1.61 -1.08 17.49
CA VAL A 137 -2.22 -1.14 16.16
C VAL A 137 -3.43 -0.19 16.05
N ILE A 138 -4.29 -0.14 17.06
CA ILE A 138 -5.43 0.80 17.11
C ILE A 138 -4.94 2.25 17.06
N SER A 139 -3.93 2.60 17.85
CA SER A 139 -3.32 3.94 17.86
C SER A 139 -2.77 4.31 16.49
N PHE A 140 -2.00 3.41 15.86
CA PHE A 140 -1.49 3.60 14.51
C PHE A 140 -2.61 3.79 13.49
N GLN A 141 -3.66 2.96 13.55
CA GLN A 141 -4.81 3.06 12.65
C GLN A 141 -5.52 4.42 12.77
N ASN A 142 -5.76 4.89 13.99
CA ASN A 142 -6.37 6.21 14.24
C ASN A 142 -5.51 7.34 13.67
N ASN A 143 -4.20 7.33 13.96
CA ASN A 143 -3.27 8.36 13.49
C ASN A 143 -3.16 8.43 11.96
N ASN A 144 -3.50 7.32 11.27
CA ASN A 144 -3.42 7.21 9.82
C ASN A 144 -4.79 7.20 9.12
N ASN A 145 -5.88 7.56 9.81
CA ASN A 145 -7.25 7.56 9.25
C ASN A 145 -7.64 6.20 8.63
N LEU A 146 -7.27 5.11 9.30
CA LEU A 146 -7.68 3.75 8.97
C LEU A 146 -8.80 3.29 9.91
N LYS A 147 -9.43 2.16 9.59
CA LYS A 147 -10.38 1.51 10.50
C LYS A 147 -9.63 1.02 11.74
N ALA A 148 -9.91 1.61 12.90
CA ALA A 148 -9.24 1.32 14.17
C ALA A 148 -9.80 0.07 14.88
N ASP A 149 -9.69 -1.10 14.26
CA ASP A 149 -10.18 -2.38 14.78
C ASP A 149 -9.12 -3.24 15.48
N GLY A 150 -7.87 -2.78 15.52
CA GLY A 150 -6.76 -3.52 16.11
C GLY A 150 -6.31 -4.73 15.30
N ILE A 151 -6.73 -4.82 14.04
CA ILE A 151 -6.32 -5.86 13.10
C ILE A 151 -5.36 -5.24 12.08
N ALA A 152 -4.14 -5.76 12.02
CA ALA A 152 -3.18 -5.40 10.99
C ALA A 152 -3.48 -6.19 9.70
N GLY A 153 -4.57 -5.83 9.02
CA GLY A 153 -4.87 -6.28 7.66
C GLY A 153 -4.05 -5.51 6.62
N GLU A 154 -4.18 -5.89 5.34
CA GLU A 154 -3.40 -5.31 4.23
C GLU A 154 -3.34 -3.78 4.23
N GLU A 155 -4.43 -3.03 4.45
CA GLU A 155 -4.36 -1.55 4.46
C GLU A 155 -3.46 -1.02 5.59
N THR A 156 -3.59 -1.61 6.78
CA THR A 156 -2.74 -1.29 7.93
C THR A 156 -1.28 -1.61 7.61
N LEU A 157 -1.01 -2.79 7.04
CA LEU A 157 0.35 -3.23 6.68
C LEU A 157 0.97 -2.36 5.57
N ILE A 158 0.20 -2.01 4.55
CA ILE A 158 0.62 -1.09 3.49
C ILE A 158 1.00 0.26 4.09
N MET A 159 0.12 0.85 4.89
CA MET A 159 0.36 2.15 5.50
C MET A 159 1.55 2.11 6.46
N LEU A 160 1.74 1.00 7.18
CA LEU A 160 2.87 0.80 8.08
C LEU A 160 4.20 0.89 7.32
N THR A 161 4.31 0.19 6.18
CA THR A 161 5.52 0.27 5.33
C THR A 161 5.68 1.66 4.68
N THR A 162 4.58 2.39 4.45
CA THR A 162 4.65 3.78 3.97
C THR A 162 5.27 4.67 5.04
N ALA A 163 4.84 4.51 6.27
CA ALA A 163 5.28 5.34 7.39
C ALA A 163 6.74 5.04 7.78
N THR A 164 7.18 3.78 7.72
CA THR A 164 8.57 3.41 8.08
C THR A 164 9.59 3.72 6.98
N GLY A 165 9.15 4.06 5.76
CA GLY A 165 9.97 4.75 4.78
C GLY A 165 11.21 3.99 4.29
N LYS A 166 11.11 2.67 4.05
CA LYS A 166 12.22 1.92 3.44
C LYS A 166 12.59 2.56 2.08
N PRO A 167 13.85 2.99 1.86
CA PRO A 167 14.25 3.74 0.66
C PRO A 167 13.94 3.05 -0.68
N GLU A 168 13.84 1.72 -0.67
CA GLU A 168 13.58 0.91 -1.86
C GLU A 168 12.08 0.79 -2.21
N THR A 169 11.19 1.32 -1.37
CA THR A 169 9.74 1.24 -1.60
C THR A 169 9.32 2.33 -2.59
N PRO A 170 8.76 1.98 -3.77
CA PRO A 170 8.29 2.97 -4.72
C PRO A 170 7.15 3.80 -4.12
N VAL A 171 7.31 5.11 -4.09
CA VAL A 171 6.29 6.08 -3.68
C VAL A 171 5.80 6.88 -4.87
N LEU A 172 4.65 7.55 -4.73
CA LEU A 172 4.24 8.51 -5.76
C LEU A 172 5.28 9.62 -5.81
N SER A 173 5.70 9.99 -7.01
CA SER A 173 6.62 11.10 -7.18
C SER A 173 5.93 12.39 -6.76
N SER A 174 6.59 13.17 -5.92
CA SER A 174 6.20 14.55 -5.66
C SER A 174 6.52 15.38 -6.91
N GLN A 175 5.55 15.53 -7.82
CA GLN A 175 5.63 16.55 -8.86
C GLN A 175 5.46 17.91 -8.16
N GLN A 176 6.52 18.70 -8.24
CA GLN A 176 6.79 19.97 -7.57
C GLN A 176 5.68 21.01 -7.73
#